data_AF-W0SLW7-F1
#
_entry.id   AF-W0SLW7-F1
#
_cell.length_a   1.000
_cell.length_b   1.000
_cell.length_c   1.000
_cell.angle_alpha   90.00
_cell.angle_beta   90.00
_cell.angle_gamma   90.00
#
_symmetry.space_group_name_H-M   'P 1'
#
loop_
_entity.id
_entity.type
_entity.pdbx_description
1 polymer ?
#
loop_
_entity_poly.entity_id
_entity_poly.type
_entity_poly.pdbx_seq_one_letter_code
_entity_poly.pdbx_strand_id
1 'polypeptide(L)'
;KAASIVHQVHWYMRGAGFYYLHPKMDELMDGLNASLDEMSERLITIGGAPYSTLKEFDENSKLEETTGSFDKTMDEHLARLVDVYTYLSALYQVGLDVTDEEGDAPSNDIFMAAQADAEKTIWMLQAER
;
A
#
# COMPACT_ATOMS: atom_id res chain seq x y z
N LYS A 1 4.79 -5.52 -2.35
CA LYS A 1 4.76 -6.07 -0.98
C LYS A 1 3.62 -5.54 -0.10
N ALA A 2 3.15 -4.29 -0.24
CA ALA A 2 2.10 -3.73 0.63
C ALA A 2 0.84 -4.63 0.79
N ALA A 3 0.26 -5.11 -0.32
CA ALA A 3 -0.89 -6.01 -0.28
C ALA A 3 -0.62 -7.32 0.50
N SER A 4 0.58 -7.90 0.35
CA SER A 4 1.01 -9.08 1.11
C SER A 4 1.10 -8.80 2.62
N ILE A 5 1.61 -7.63 3.01
CA ILE A 5 1.65 -7.20 4.41
C ILE A 5 0.23 -7.02 4.98
N VAL A 6 -0.67 -6.37 4.23
CA VAL A 6 -2.08 -6.23 4.63
C VAL A 6 -2.74 -7.60 4.80
N HIS A 7 -2.48 -8.54 3.88
CA HIS A 7 -3.00 -9.90 3.95
C HIS A 7 -2.43 -10.67 5.17
N GLN A 8 -1.16 -10.45 5.52
CA GLN A 8 -0.60 -11.00 6.75
C GLN A 8 -1.33 -10.48 7.99
N VAL A 9 -1.65 -9.18 8.04
CA VAL A 9 -2.44 -8.60 9.13
C VAL A 9 -3.84 -9.22 9.16
N HIS A 10 -4.50 -9.35 8.00
CA HIS A 10 -5.81 -10.00 7.88
C HIS A 10 -5.84 -11.41 8.49
N TRP A 11 -4.82 -12.24 8.23
CA TRP A 11 -4.76 -13.62 8.72
C TRP A 11 -4.28 -13.77 10.16
N TYR A 12 -3.33 -12.97 10.61
CA TYR A 12 -2.64 -13.19 11.89
C TYR A 12 -3.17 -12.33 13.05
N MET A 13 -4.07 -11.38 12.78
CA MET A 13 -4.67 -10.53 13.81
C MET A 13 -5.48 -11.32 14.84
N ARG A 14 -5.26 -11.04 16.12
CA ARG A 14 -6.09 -11.50 17.25
C ARG A 14 -6.29 -10.39 18.26
N GLY A 15 -7.47 -10.34 18.88
CA GLY A 15 -7.78 -9.39 19.96
C GLY A 15 -9.08 -8.62 19.75
N ALA A 16 -9.36 -7.71 20.69
CA ALA A 16 -10.48 -6.79 20.57
C ALA A 16 -10.33 -5.94 19.30
N GLY A 17 -11.42 -5.83 18.53
CA GLY A 17 -11.42 -5.14 17.25
C GLY A 17 -11.38 -6.05 16.02
N PHE A 18 -11.02 -7.34 16.19
CA PHE A 18 -10.89 -8.30 15.10
C PHE A 18 -12.11 -8.31 14.15
N TYR A 19 -13.34 -8.36 14.68
CA TYR A 19 -14.53 -8.50 13.83
C TYR A 19 -14.74 -7.36 12.83
N TYR A 20 -14.26 -6.15 13.10
CA TYR A 20 -14.36 -5.03 12.16
C TYR A 20 -13.04 -4.73 11.45
N LEU A 21 -11.89 -4.99 12.08
CA LEU A 21 -10.58 -4.77 11.46
C LEU A 21 -10.22 -5.85 10.44
N HIS A 22 -10.61 -7.11 10.68
CA HIS A 22 -10.35 -8.22 9.75
C HIS A 22 -10.95 -7.98 8.35
N PRO A 23 -12.26 -7.69 8.19
CA PRO A 23 -12.82 -7.35 6.88
C PRO A 23 -12.30 -6.00 6.37
N LYS A 24 -11.89 -5.08 7.26
CA LYS A 24 -11.26 -3.82 6.82
C LYS A 24 -9.96 -4.07 6.05
N MET A 25 -9.21 -5.11 6.39
CA MET A 25 -7.98 -5.46 5.65
C MET A 25 -8.29 -5.92 4.22
N ASP A 26 -9.43 -6.56 3.97
CA ASP A 26 -9.86 -6.89 2.61
C ASP A 26 -10.13 -5.62 1.80
N GLU A 27 -10.85 -4.65 2.39
CA GLU A 27 -11.08 -3.36 1.73
C GLU A 27 -9.77 -2.62 1.39
N LEU A 28 -8.78 -2.66 2.30
CA LEU A 28 -7.47 -2.06 2.09
C LEU A 28 -6.69 -2.79 0.99
N MET A 29 -6.76 -4.12 0.97
CA MET A 29 -6.10 -4.96 -0.04
C MET A 29 -6.72 -4.78 -1.42
N ASP A 30 -8.04 -4.68 -1.53
CA ASP A 30 -8.74 -4.37 -2.77
C ASP A 30 -8.30 -3.01 -3.33
N GLY A 31 -8.21 -1.98 -2.47
CA GLY A 31 -7.68 -0.68 -2.87
C GLY A 31 -6.24 -0.74 -3.38
N LEU A 32 -5.35 -1.46 -2.68
CA LEU A 32 -3.96 -1.64 -3.11
C LEU A 32 -3.84 -2.39 -4.44
N ASN A 33 -4.69 -3.39 -4.67
CA ASN A 33 -4.72 -4.14 -5.92
C ASN A 33 -5.27 -3.30 -7.08
N ALA A 34 -6.28 -2.46 -6.84
CA ALA A 34 -6.78 -1.53 -7.83
C ALA A 34 -5.70 -0.51 -8.24
N SER A 35 -4.98 0.08 -7.28
CA SER A 35 -3.86 0.98 -7.58
C SER A 35 -2.71 0.28 -8.30
N LEU A 36 -2.41 -0.98 -7.93
CA LEU A 36 -1.38 -1.79 -8.61
C LEU A 36 -1.70 -1.94 -10.09
N ASP A 37 -2.95 -2.30 -10.41
CA ASP A 37 -3.41 -2.50 -11.78
C ASP A 37 -3.35 -1.20 -12.58
N GLU A 38 -3.95 -0.13 -12.06
CA GLU A 38 -3.96 1.19 -12.72
C GLU A 38 -2.54 1.72 -13.01
N MET A 39 -1.64 1.66 -12.03
CA MET A 39 -0.25 2.12 -12.21
C MET A 39 0.53 1.21 -13.18
N SER A 40 0.29 -0.10 -13.16
CA SER A 40 0.93 -1.06 -14.05
C SER A 40 0.46 -0.87 -15.50
N GLU A 41 -0.85 -0.73 -15.72
CA GLU A 41 -1.42 -0.43 -17.03
C GLU A 41 -0.95 0.93 -17.54
N ARG A 42 -0.82 1.94 -16.67
CA ARG A 42 -0.24 3.23 -17.02
C ARG A 42 1.21 3.09 -17.49
N LEU A 43 2.02 2.31 -16.78
CA LEU A 43 3.41 2.04 -17.16
C LEU A 43 3.51 1.38 -18.54
N ILE A 44 2.65 0.40 -18.84
CA ILE A 44 2.59 -0.23 -20.17
C ILE A 44 2.16 0.79 -21.23
N THR A 45 1.17 1.63 -20.92
CA THR A 45 0.63 2.65 -21.83
C THR A 45 1.68 3.67 -22.26
N ILE A 46 2.62 4.03 -21.39
CA ILE A 46 3.74 4.91 -21.72
C ILE A 46 4.97 4.18 -22.28
N GLY A 47 4.84 2.88 -22.60
CA GLY A 47 5.87 2.08 -23.26
C GLY A 47 6.85 1.36 -22.33
N GLY A 48 6.58 1.32 -21.03
CA GLY A 48 7.35 0.58 -20.05
C GLY A 48 7.00 -0.90 -19.95
N ALA A 49 7.63 -1.59 -19.01
CA ALA A 49 7.38 -3.01 -18.70
C ALA A 49 7.34 -3.20 -17.17
N PRO A 50 6.16 -3.44 -16.56
CA PRO A 50 6.03 -3.63 -15.13
C PRO A 50 6.70 -4.92 -14.68
N TYR A 51 7.21 -4.92 -13.44
CA TYR A 51 7.55 -6.17 -12.76
C TYR A 51 6.32 -7.09 -12.73
N SER A 52 6.51 -8.38 -12.94
CA SER A 52 5.38 -9.32 -13.11
C SER A 52 5.58 -10.68 -12.45
N THR A 53 6.65 -10.83 -11.66
CA THR A 53 6.91 -12.01 -10.84
C THR A 53 7.05 -11.66 -9.37
N LEU A 54 6.69 -12.60 -8.49
CA LEU A 54 6.84 -12.42 -7.04
C LEU A 54 8.30 -12.13 -6.64
N LYS A 55 9.27 -12.72 -7.34
CA LYS A 55 10.70 -12.47 -7.10
C LYS A 55 11.07 -11.03 -7.42
N GLU A 56 10.63 -10.48 -8.55
CA GLU A 56 10.89 -9.07 -8.88
C GLU A 56 10.26 -8.12 -7.87
N PHE A 57 9.03 -8.42 -7.43
CA PHE A 57 8.38 -7.64 -6.36
C PHE A 57 9.16 -7.71 -5.05
N ASP A 58 9.72 -8.87 -4.74
CA ASP A 58 10.52 -9.08 -3.53
C ASP A 58 11.81 -8.26 -3.57
N GLU A 59 12.55 -8.37 -4.67
CA GLU A 59 13.87 -7.76 -4.86
C GLU A 59 13.84 -6.23 -5.01
N ASN A 60 12.76 -5.66 -5.56
CA ASN A 60 12.71 -4.23 -5.91
C ASN A 60 11.87 -3.37 -4.94
N SER A 61 11.07 -3.98 -4.07
CA SER A 61 10.29 -3.23 -3.08
C SER A 61 11.17 -2.86 -1.88
N LYS A 62 11.05 -1.60 -1.40
CA LYS A 62 11.73 -1.14 -0.17
C LYS A 62 10.98 -1.47 1.13
N LEU A 63 9.84 -2.16 1.02
CA LEU A 63 9.12 -2.64 2.19
C LEU A 63 9.71 -3.99 2.61
N GLU A 64 9.95 -4.15 3.91
CA GLU A 64 10.40 -5.43 4.47
C GLU A 64 9.22 -6.31 4.87
N GLU A 65 9.34 -7.62 4.68
CA GLU A 65 8.36 -8.58 5.17
C GLU A 65 8.97 -9.44 6.27
N THR A 66 8.17 -9.76 7.28
CA THR A 66 8.55 -10.68 8.36
C THR A 66 7.64 -11.88 8.32
N THR A 67 8.08 -13.03 8.83
CA THR A 67 7.18 -14.18 9.04
C THR A 67 6.02 -13.79 9.95
N GLY A 68 4.80 -14.20 9.58
CA GLY A 68 3.59 -13.94 10.38
C GLY A 68 3.65 -14.64 11.74
N SER A 69 3.12 -13.98 12.77
CA SER A 69 3.01 -14.51 14.12
C SER A 69 1.71 -14.05 14.77
N PHE A 70 1.03 -14.96 15.48
CA PHE A 70 -0.18 -14.66 16.25
C PHE A 70 0.12 -13.92 17.57
N ASP A 71 1.41 -13.73 17.91
CA ASP A 71 1.83 -13.03 19.12
C ASP A 71 1.85 -11.50 18.95
N LYS A 72 1.72 -11.00 17.71
CA LYS A 72 1.62 -9.56 17.45
C LYS A 72 0.30 -9.02 17.99
N THR A 73 0.39 -7.91 18.70
CA THR A 73 -0.75 -7.18 19.26
C THR A 73 -1.51 -6.41 18.17
N MET A 74 -2.74 -6.00 18.49
CA MET A 74 -3.53 -5.17 17.59
C MET A 74 -2.82 -3.85 17.25
N ASP A 75 -2.23 -3.18 18.24
CA ASP A 75 -1.50 -1.93 18.02
C ASP A 75 -0.27 -2.15 17.12
N GLU A 76 0.48 -3.25 17.28
CA GLU A 76 1.61 -3.56 16.39
C GLU A 76 1.17 -3.79 14.93
N HIS A 77 0.00 -4.41 14.73
CA HIS A 77 -0.59 -4.56 13.39
C HIS A 77 -0.97 -3.20 12.80
N LEU A 78 -1.69 -2.37 13.54
CA LEU A 78 -2.10 -1.05 13.08
C LEU A 78 -0.90 -0.12 12.85
N ALA A 79 0.11 -0.15 13.72
CA ALA A 79 1.38 0.54 13.54
C ALA A 79 2.05 0.13 12.23
N ARG A 80 2.09 -1.18 11.94
CA ARG A 80 2.69 -1.69 10.71
C ARG A 80 1.96 -1.21 9.47
N LEU A 81 0.63 -1.13 9.51
CA LEU A 81 -0.16 -0.58 8.40
C LEU A 81 0.15 0.91 8.22
N VAL A 82 0.19 1.69 9.30
CA VAL A 82 0.56 3.12 9.24
C VAL A 82 1.94 3.30 8.60
N ASP A 83 2.94 2.50 8.98
CA ASP A 83 4.27 2.56 8.37
C ASP A 83 4.25 2.27 6.87
N VAL A 84 3.48 1.24 6.46
CA VAL A 84 3.32 0.88 5.04
C VAL A 84 2.69 2.02 4.26
N TYR A 85 1.57 2.58 4.73
CA TYR A 85 0.90 3.69 4.02
C TYR A 85 1.71 4.98 4.06
N THR A 86 2.46 5.24 5.12
CA THR A 86 3.39 6.38 5.19
C THR A 86 4.50 6.25 4.13
N TYR A 87 5.06 5.04 3.97
CA TYR A 87 6.01 4.76 2.90
C TYR A 87 5.39 4.97 1.51
N LEU A 88 4.16 4.47 1.29
CA LEU A 88 3.46 4.62 0.01
C LEU A 88 3.18 6.08 -0.31
N SER A 89 2.65 6.86 0.64
CA SER A 89 2.40 8.30 0.47
C SER A 89 3.68 9.06 0.10
N ALA A 90 4.80 8.76 0.76
CA ALA A 90 6.09 9.35 0.42
C ALA A 90 6.59 8.91 -0.97
N LEU A 91 6.37 7.65 -1.36
CA LEU A 91 6.70 7.17 -2.70
C LEU A 91 5.86 7.86 -3.79
N TYR A 92 4.57 8.08 -3.52
CA TYR A 92 3.69 8.80 -4.43
C TYR A 92 4.09 10.27 -4.57
N GLN A 93 4.57 10.92 -3.50
CA GLN A 93 5.16 12.26 -3.60
C GLN A 93 6.33 12.29 -4.59
N VAL A 94 7.23 11.31 -4.53
CA VAL A 94 8.32 11.20 -5.51
C VAL A 94 7.78 11.02 -6.92
N GLY A 95 6.70 10.23 -7.09
CA GLY A 95 6.00 10.09 -8.37
C GLY A 95 5.43 11.41 -8.90
N LEU A 96 4.80 12.22 -8.03
CA LEU A 96 4.31 13.55 -8.37
C LEU A 96 5.44 14.46 -8.85
N ASP A 97 6.52 14.56 -8.07
CA ASP A 97 7.66 15.43 -8.39
C ASP A 97 8.27 15.06 -9.76
N VAL A 98 8.45 13.77 -10.03
CA VAL A 98 9.02 13.28 -11.31
C VAL A 98 8.07 13.52 -12.47
N THR A 99 6.78 13.20 -12.31
CA THR A 99 5.80 13.36 -13.40
C THR A 99 5.51 14.83 -13.71
N ASP A 100 5.59 15.73 -12.73
CA ASP A 100 5.56 17.18 -12.93
C ASP A 100 6.79 17.67 -13.71
N GLU A 101 7.99 17.18 -13.37
CA GLU A 101 9.23 17.51 -14.07
C GLU A 101 9.19 17.05 -15.54
N GLU A 102 8.63 15.87 -15.80
CA GLU A 102 8.54 15.27 -17.14
C GLU A 102 7.31 15.74 -17.94
N GLY A 103 6.38 16.46 -17.31
CA GLY A 103 5.15 16.93 -17.94
C GLY A 103 4.12 15.83 -18.23
N ASP A 104 4.16 14.71 -17.50
CA ASP A 104 3.21 13.59 -17.63
C ASP A 104 2.00 13.80 -16.71
N ALA A 105 1.09 14.67 -17.13
CA ALA A 105 -0.10 15.01 -16.36
C ALA A 105 -1.02 13.80 -16.02
N PRO A 106 -1.28 12.83 -16.93
CA PRO A 106 -2.07 11.65 -16.56
C PRO A 106 -1.42 10.77 -15.49
N SER A 107 -0.10 10.56 -15.52
CA SER A 107 0.57 9.81 -14.44
C SER A 107 0.60 10.59 -13.13
N ASN A 108 0.75 11.92 -13.21
CA ASN A 108 0.70 12.79 -12.03
C ASN A 108 -0.66 12.70 -11.32
N ASP A 109 -1.77 12.73 -12.07
CA ASP A 109 -3.13 12.59 -11.52
C ASP A 109 -3.33 11.24 -10.80
N ILE A 110 -2.83 10.14 -11.37
CA ILE A 110 -2.85 8.80 -10.74
C ILE A 110 -2.09 8.81 -9.41
N PHE A 111 -0.89 9.41 -9.36
CA PHE A 111 -0.13 9.52 -8.10
C PHE A 111 -0.84 10.42 -7.09
N MET A 112 -1.48 11.50 -7.52
CA MET A 112 -2.20 12.43 -6.66
C MET A 112 -3.39 11.75 -5.98
N ALA A 113 -4.20 11.01 -6.75
CA ALA A 113 -5.33 10.26 -6.22
C ALA A 113 -4.87 9.19 -5.20
N ALA A 114 -3.84 8.40 -5.56
CA ALA A 114 -3.30 7.38 -4.67
C ALA A 114 -2.70 7.95 -3.38
N GLN A 115 -2.05 9.12 -3.45
CA GLN A 115 -1.51 9.80 -2.27
C GLN A 115 -2.61 10.30 -1.35
N ALA A 116 -3.65 10.94 -1.89
CA ALA A 116 -4.79 11.41 -1.10
C ALA A 116 -5.49 10.27 -0.34
N ASP A 117 -5.67 9.12 -1.01
CA ASP A 117 -6.25 7.93 -0.38
C ASP A 117 -5.32 7.32 0.67
N ALA A 118 -4.01 7.31 0.44
CA ALA A 118 -3.03 6.86 1.43
C ALA A 118 -3.06 7.75 2.68
N GLU A 119 -3.06 9.08 2.53
CA GLU A 119 -3.12 10.03 3.65
C GLU A 119 -4.40 9.90 4.46
N LYS A 120 -5.54 9.73 3.79
CA LYS A 120 -6.82 9.46 4.45
C LYS A 120 -6.77 8.15 5.25
N THR A 121 -6.17 7.12 4.68
CA THR A 121 -6.00 5.81 5.34
C THR A 121 -5.10 5.93 6.57
N ILE A 122 -3.98 6.66 6.47
CA ILE A 122 -3.10 6.96 7.61
C ILE A 122 -3.88 7.64 8.73
N TRP A 123 -4.67 8.68 8.42
CA TRP A 123 -5.49 9.37 9.42
C TRP A 123 -6.44 8.42 10.13
N MET A 124 -7.20 7.60 9.39
CA MET A 124 -8.18 6.69 9.98
C MET A 124 -7.52 5.61 10.84
N LEU A 125 -6.40 5.04 10.38
CA LEU A 125 -5.65 4.05 11.16
C LEU A 125 -5.07 4.66 12.44
N GLN A 126 -4.49 5.86 12.36
CA GLN A 126 -3.96 6.56 13.54
C GLN A 126 -5.06 6.93 14.55
N ALA A 127 -6.29 7.19 14.09
CA ALA A 127 -7.42 7.48 14.97
C ALA A 127 -7.97 6.23 15.68
N GLU A 128 -7.78 5.05 15.10
CA GLU A 128 -8.19 3.75 15.68
C GLU A 128 -7.19 3.20 16.71
N ARG A 129 -5.91 3.61 16.59
CA ARG A 129 -4.81 3.13 17.44
C ARG A 129 -4.91 3.56 18.90
#